data_AF-A0A174KZ96-F1
#
_entry.id   AF-A0A174KZ96-F1
#
_cell.length_a   1.000
_cell.length_b   1.000
_cell.length_c   1.000
_cell.angle_alpha   90.00
_cell.angle_beta   90.00
_cell.angle_gamma   90.00
#
_symmetry.space_group_name_H-M   'P 1'
#
loop_
_entity.id
_entity.type
_entity.pdbx_description
1 polymer ?
#
loop_
_entity_poly.entity_id
_entity_poly.type
_entity_poly.pdbx_seq_one_letter_code
_entity_poly.pdbx_strand_id
1 'polypeptide(L)'
;MIMKMDRADRIAAMQKAANDFAKSKEYDHALYETDWNGYSVYIAALESSTSSMCGGYPQYILVSDISTTRWSTLDETSEILSSL
;
A
#
# COMPACT_ATOMS: atom_id res chain seq x y z
N MET A 1 -22.55 20.12 7.09
CA MET A 1 -22.21 19.16 8.17
C MET A 1 -21.07 18.31 7.63
N ILE A 2 -19.83 18.56 8.05
CA ILE A 2 -18.70 17.73 7.59
C ILE A 2 -18.75 16.47 8.45
N MET A 3 -19.27 15.37 7.89
CA MET A 3 -19.20 14.06 8.52
C MET A 3 -17.73 13.73 8.73
N LYS A 4 -17.27 13.75 9.99
CA LYS A 4 -16.00 13.15 10.36
C LYS A 4 -16.18 11.66 10.12
N MET A 5 -15.57 11.11 9.07
CA MET A 5 -15.45 9.66 8.93
C MET A 5 -14.78 9.12 10.18
N ASP A 6 -15.32 8.04 10.73
CA ASP A 6 -14.73 7.36 11.87
C ASP A 6 -13.34 6.82 11.48
N ARG A 7 -12.45 6.66 12.46
CA ARG A 7 -11.10 6.14 12.22
C ARG A 7 -11.15 4.77 11.54
N ALA A 8 -12.09 3.91 11.92
CA ALA A 8 -12.27 2.59 11.32
C ALA A 8 -12.67 2.69 9.85
N ASP A 9 -13.58 3.61 9.50
CA ASP A 9 -14.01 3.84 8.12
C ASP A 9 -12.86 4.33 7.24
N ARG A 10 -11.98 5.20 7.77
CA ARG A 10 -10.78 5.67 7.05
C ARG A 10 -9.82 4.53 6.75
N ILE A 11 -9.53 3.69 7.74
CA ILE A 11 -8.63 2.55 7.57
C ILE A 11 -9.21 1.57 6.54
N ALA A 12 -10.51 1.27 6.63
CA ALA A 12 -11.19 0.40 5.67
C ALA A 12 -11.16 0.97 4.24
N ALA A 13 -11.34 2.29 4.08
CA ALA A 13 -11.27 2.96 2.79
C ALA A 13 -9.84 2.89 2.19
N MET A 14 -8.82 3.14 3.01
CA MET A 14 -7.41 3.06 2.57
C MET A 14 -7.03 1.64 2.17
N GLN A 15 -7.41 0.63 2.97
CA GLN A 15 -7.19 -0.77 2.67
C GLN A 15 -7.92 -1.20 1.39
N LYS A 16 -9.15 -0.71 1.17
CA LYS A 16 -9.90 -0.95 -0.06
C LYS A 16 -9.19 -0.33 -1.27
N ALA A 17 -8.74 0.91 -1.17
CA ALA A 17 -8.00 1.58 -2.24
C ALA A 17 -6.70 0.85 -2.59
N ALA A 18 -5.95 0.38 -1.58
CA ALA A 18 -4.75 -0.43 -1.78
C ALA A 18 -5.06 -1.74 -2.52
N ASN A 19 -6.11 -2.46 -2.10
CA ASN A 19 -6.53 -3.71 -2.75
C ASN A 19 -7.02 -3.50 -4.18
N ASP A 20 -7.82 -2.46 -4.43
CA ASP A 20 -8.32 -2.13 -5.77
C ASP A 20 -7.14 -1.78 -6.71
N PHE A 21 -6.14 -1.04 -6.19
CA PHE A 21 -4.94 -0.71 -6.94
C PHE A 21 -4.09 -1.96 -7.22
N ALA A 22 -3.84 -2.82 -6.23
CA ALA A 22 -3.13 -4.08 -6.39
C ALA A 22 -3.76 -4.94 -7.49
N LYS A 23 -5.08 -5.13 -7.45
CA LYS A 23 -5.84 -5.89 -8.46
C LYS A 23 -5.76 -5.28 -9.85
N SER A 24 -5.78 -3.94 -9.96
CA SER A 24 -5.58 -3.26 -11.24
C SER A 24 -4.19 -3.49 -11.86
N LYS A 25 -3.25 -3.99 -11.05
CA LYS A 25 -1.86 -4.31 -11.41
C LYS A 25 -1.58 -5.82 -11.37
N GLU A 26 -2.63 -6.63 -11.41
CA GLU A 26 -2.55 -8.10 -11.45
C GLU A 26 -1.97 -8.75 -10.18
N TYR A 27 -2.01 -8.04 -9.04
CA TYR A 27 -1.77 -8.60 -7.72
C TYR A 27 -3.09 -9.00 -7.05
N ASP A 28 -3.05 -9.95 -6.12
CA ASP A 28 -4.26 -10.48 -5.48
C ASP A 28 -4.79 -9.53 -4.40
N HIS A 29 -3.88 -9.00 -3.58
CA HIS A 29 -4.21 -8.11 -2.48
C HIS A 29 -3.02 -7.22 -2.07
N ALA A 30 -3.30 -6.28 -1.17
CA ALA A 30 -2.33 -5.39 -0.57
C ALA A 30 -2.31 -5.59 0.96
N LEU A 31 -1.13 -5.77 1.53
CA LEU A 31 -0.90 -5.95 2.96
C LEU A 31 -0.38 -4.66 3.56
N TYR A 32 -1.01 -4.16 4.63
CA TYR A 32 -0.52 -2.97 5.32
C TYR A 32 0.86 -3.23 5.93
N GLU A 33 1.79 -2.31 5.73
CA GLU A 33 3.15 -2.37 6.26
C GLU A 33 3.36 -1.33 7.36
N THR A 34 3.22 -0.04 7.02
CA THR A 34 3.50 1.07 7.93
C THR A 34 2.84 2.38 7.45
N ASP A 35 2.94 3.44 8.24
CA ASP A 35 2.63 4.80 7.82
C ASP A 35 3.94 5.55 7.55
N TRP A 36 4.03 6.25 6.41
CA TRP A 36 5.22 6.99 6.01
C TRP A 36 4.85 8.29 5.26
N ASN A 37 5.37 9.43 5.73
CA ASN A 37 5.22 10.75 5.10
C ASN A 37 3.78 11.12 4.69
N GLY A 38 2.80 10.81 5.54
CA GLY A 38 1.38 11.08 5.28
C GLY A 38 0.67 10.06 4.39
N TYR A 39 1.34 8.96 4.04
CA TYR A 39 0.78 7.81 3.35
C TYR A 39 0.67 6.61 4.29
N SER A 40 -0.36 5.80 4.09
CA SER A 40 -0.34 4.41 4.53
C SER A 40 0.28 3.56 3.43
N VAL A 41 1.28 2.78 3.81
CA VAL A 41 2.14 1.97 2.94
C VAL A 41 1.64 0.53 2.96
N TYR A 42 1.49 -0.06 1.78
CA TYR A 42 1.07 -1.44 1.63
C TYR A 42 2.02 -2.21 0.69
N ILE A 43 2.24 -3.50 0.94
CA ILE A 43 2.94 -4.41 0.03
C ILE A 43 1.93 -5.10 -0.88
N ALA A 44 2.17 -5.08 -2.19
CA ALA A 44 1.39 -5.87 -3.13
C ALA A 44 1.79 -7.34 -3.09
N ALA A 45 0.81 -8.24 -2.93
CA ALA A 45 1.05 -9.67 -2.74
C ALA A 45 0.28 -10.51 -3.77
N LEU A 46 0.91 -11.62 -4.19
CA LEU A 46 0.30 -12.68 -4.98
C LEU A 46 0.06 -13.89 -4.05
N GLU A 47 -1.16 -14.44 -4.03
CA GLU A 47 -1.54 -15.64 -3.29
C GLU A 47 -0.82 -16.90 -3.84
N SER A 48 -0.41 -16.85 -5.10
CA SER A 48 0.29 -17.97 -5.75
C SER A 48 1.72 -18.06 -5.25
N SER A 49 1.85 -18.85 -4.19
CA SER A 49 3.05 -19.48 -3.68
C SER A 49 4.01 -19.87 -4.81
N THR A 50 5.01 -19.04 -5.06
CA THR A 50 6.34 -19.60 -5.35
C THR A 50 7.25 -19.06 -4.27
N SER A 51 7.67 -19.96 -3.39
CA SER A 51 8.74 -19.75 -2.40
C SER A 51 10.11 -19.54 -3.08
N SER A 52 10.09 -18.90 -4.25
CA SER A 52 11.13 -18.77 -5.25
C SER A 52 10.84 -17.64 -6.25
N MET A 53 9.84 -16.76 -6.01
CA MET A 53 9.91 -15.43 -6.61
C MET A 53 11.13 -14.74 -6.00
N CYS A 54 12.15 -14.50 -6.82
CA CYS A 54 13.34 -13.75 -6.47
C CYS A 54 12.93 -12.57 -5.58
N GLY A 55 13.48 -12.49 -4.36
CA GLY A 55 13.26 -11.40 -3.40
C GLY A 55 13.74 -10.09 -3.98
N GLY A 56 12.96 -9.54 -4.90
CA GLY A 56 13.18 -8.24 -5.51
C GLY A 56 12.86 -7.14 -4.52
N TYR A 57 13.17 -5.92 -4.92
CA TYR A 57 12.79 -4.75 -4.15
C TYR A 57 11.28 -4.75 -3.89
N PRO A 58 10.82 -4.56 -2.65
CA PRO A 58 9.39 -4.58 -2.34
C PRO A 58 8.68 -3.48 -3.14
N GLN A 59 7.56 -3.84 -3.75
CA GLN A 59 6.69 -2.87 -4.42
C GLN A 59 5.68 -2.33 -3.41
N TYR A 60 5.94 -1.12 -2.91
CA TYR A 60 5.05 -0.44 -1.99
C TYR A 60 3.97 0.35 -2.74
N ILE A 61 2.73 0.18 -2.31
CA ILE A 61 1.58 0.98 -2.69
C ILE A 61 1.43 2.09 -1.64
N LEU A 62 1.37 3.34 -2.10
CA LEU A 62 1.17 4.51 -1.26
C LEU A 62 -0.28 4.98 -1.38
N VAL A 63 -0.98 5.04 -0.25
CA VAL A 63 -2.37 5.51 -0.16
C VAL A 63 -2.44 6.71 0.77
N SER A 64 -3.10 7.79 0.34
CA SER A 64 -3.42 8.93 1.19
C SER A 64 -4.85 9.40 0.95
N ASP A 65 -5.38 10.21 1.85
CA ASP A 65 -6.72 10.80 1.69
C ASP A 65 -6.78 11.91 0.63
N ILE A 66 -5.62 12.46 0.24
CA ILE A 66 -5.53 13.69 -0.58
C ILE A 66 -4.91 13.46 -1.95
N SER A 67 -4.35 12.28 -2.21
CA SER A 67 -3.67 11.94 -3.45
C SER A 67 -4.14 10.61 -4.00
N THR A 68 -4.05 10.45 -5.31
CA THR A 68 -4.31 9.18 -5.98
C THR A 68 -3.34 8.10 -5.49
N THR A 69 -3.88 6.89 -5.28
CA THR A 69 -3.07 5.69 -4.98
C THR A 69 -2.07 5.43 -6.10
N ARG A 70 -0.82 5.14 -5.73
CA ARG A 70 0.27 4.90 -6.68
C ARG A 70 1.33 3.96 -6.10
N TRP A 71 2.24 3.51 -6.95
CA TRP A 71 3.49 2.90 -6.51
C TRP A 71 4.42 3.93 -5.87
N SER A 72 5.22 3.48 -4.91
CA SER A 72 6.42 4.20 -4.47
C SER A 72 7.45 4.27 -5.61
N THR A 73 8.25 5.32 -5.60
CA THR A 73 9.48 5.36 -6.40
C THR A 73 10.57 4.53 -5.73
N LEU A 74 11.69 4.28 -6.44
CA LEU A 74 12.83 3.56 -5.86
C LEU A 74 13.41 4.28 -4.62
N ASP A 75 13.52 5.60 -4.68
CA ASP A 75 14.03 6.42 -3.58
C ASP A 75 13.08 6.33 -2.37
N GLU A 76 11.76 6.47 -2.60
CA GLU A 76 10.76 6.32 -1.55
C GLU A 76 10.78 4.92 -0.94
N THR A 77 10.92 3.86 -1.74
CA THR A 77 11.07 2.50 -1.22
C THR A 77 12.32 2.36 -0.35
N SER A 78 13.43 2.98 -0.75
CA SER A 78 14.69 2.95 0.00
C SER A 78 14.55 3.69 1.34
N GLU A 79 13.88 4.83 1.35
CA GLU A 79 13.60 5.61 2.56
C GLU A 79 12.63 4.88 3.50
N ILE A 80 11.58 4.26 2.97
CA ILE A 80 10.65 3.42 3.74
C ILE A 80 11.42 2.27 4.37
N LEU A 81 12.19 1.50 3.60
CA LEU A 81 13.00 0.39 4.10
C LEU A 81 14.00 0.82 5.18
N SER A 82 14.58 2.01 5.06
CA SER A 82 15.51 2.55 6.06
C SER A 82 14.81 3.03 7.33
N SER A 83 13.48 3.18 7.30
CA SER A 83 12.66 3.68 8.41
C SER A 83 11.87 2.58 9.14
N LEU A 84 11.90 1.34 8.62
CA LEU A 84 11.33 0.14 9.24
C LEU A 84 12.27 -0.44 10.30
#